data_AF-S7VLW6-F1
#
_entry.id   AF-S7VLW6-F1
#
_cell.length_a   1.000
_cell.length_b   1.000
_cell.length_c   1.000
_cell.angle_alpha   90.00
_cell.angle_beta   90.00
_cell.angle_gamma   90.00
#
_symmetry.space_group_name_H-M   'P 1'
#
loop_
_entity.id
_entity.type
_entity.pdbx_description
1 polymer ?
#
loop_
_entity_poly.entity_id
_entity_poly.type
_entity_poly.pdbx_seq_one_letter_code
_entity_poly.pdbx_strand_id
1 'polypeptide(L)'
;MLISVVGFSQSKVEEKSVKVDAISIEVTIDSLEELESTFKAEDLDELFKMMDSNEELSFTLNCSFSEVKDSLKGSMTYTVAGRANEKAKLLKNIEKMKATALKFYNLKNRT
;
A
#
# COMPACT_ATOMS: atom_id res chain seq x y z
N MET A 1 8.93 44.27 -51.78
CA MET A 1 9.47 43.83 -50.48
C MET A 1 8.34 43.95 -49.47
N LEU A 2 7.98 43.00 -48.61
CA LEU A 2 8.59 41.74 -48.16
C LEU A 2 7.41 40.87 -47.64
N ILE A 3 7.37 39.59 -48.00
CA ILE A 3 6.43 38.60 -47.47
C ILE A 3 6.99 38.12 -46.13
N SER A 4 6.17 38.00 -45.08
CA SER A 4 6.50 37.14 -43.93
C SER A 4 5.22 36.61 -43.28
N VAL A 5 5.00 35.32 -43.50
CA VAL A 5 3.96 34.46 -42.93
C VAL A 5 4.28 34.13 -41.46
N VAL A 6 3.21 33.96 -40.70
CA VAL A 6 3.16 33.66 -39.27
C VAL A 6 3.70 32.25 -38.99
N GLY A 7 4.66 32.11 -38.08
CA GLY A 7 5.21 30.83 -37.64
C GLY A 7 5.00 30.64 -36.14
N PHE A 8 3.85 30.10 -35.73
CA PHE A 8 3.69 29.57 -34.38
C PHE A 8 4.41 28.22 -34.31
N SER A 9 5.60 28.23 -33.73
CA SER A 9 6.33 27.00 -33.39
C SER A 9 5.58 26.31 -32.26
N GLN A 10 4.73 25.37 -32.62
CA GLN A 10 4.06 24.48 -31.66
C GLN A 10 5.13 23.53 -31.11
N SER A 11 5.74 23.90 -29.98
CA SER A 11 6.65 23.02 -29.24
C SER A 11 5.87 21.79 -28.82
N LYS A 12 6.18 20.66 -29.47
CA LYS A 12 5.63 19.34 -29.17
C LYS A 12 5.99 19.02 -27.73
N VAL A 13 5.01 19.06 -26.83
CA VAL A 13 5.19 18.60 -25.45
C VAL A 13 5.35 17.09 -25.54
N GLU A 14 6.58 16.59 -25.45
CA GLU A 14 6.83 15.17 -25.25
C GLU A 14 6.25 14.78 -23.88
N GLU A 15 5.13 14.05 -23.90
CA GLU A 15 4.62 13.35 -22.73
C GLU A 15 5.69 12.35 -22.28
N LYS A 16 6.48 12.72 -21.28
CA LYS A 16 7.32 11.78 -20.56
C LYS A 16 6.39 10.78 -19.87
N SER A 17 6.33 9.57 -20.38
CA SER A 17 5.66 8.45 -19.73
C SER A 17 6.30 8.25 -18.35
N VAL A 18 5.59 8.63 -17.28
CA VAL A 18 6.00 8.33 -15.92
C VAL A 18 5.78 6.83 -15.73
N LYS A 19 6.87 6.06 -15.69
CA LYS A 19 6.83 4.66 -15.28
C LYS A 19 6.99 4.60 -13.76
N VAL A 20 6.02 3.99 -13.08
CA VAL A 20 6.14 3.67 -11.67
C VAL A 20 6.79 2.29 -11.60
N ASP A 21 8.00 2.19 -11.07
CA ASP A 21 8.71 0.90 -11.02
C ASP A 21 8.35 0.07 -9.77
N ALA A 22 7.96 0.73 -8.67
CA ALA A 22 7.59 0.09 -7.42
C ALA A 22 6.63 0.94 -6.58
N ILE A 23 5.70 0.28 -5.91
CA ILE A 23 4.76 0.88 -4.96
C ILE A 23 5.05 0.29 -3.58
N SER A 24 5.24 1.16 -2.58
CA SER A 24 5.38 0.77 -1.18
C SER A 24 4.31 1.48 -0.37
N ILE A 25 3.55 0.70 0.40
CA ILE A 25 2.45 1.16 1.23
C ILE A 25 2.76 0.76 2.67
N GLU A 26 2.94 1.76 3.52
CA GLU A 26 3.14 1.57 4.95
C GLU A 26 1.93 2.10 5.72
N VAL A 27 1.37 1.26 6.58
CA VAL A 27 0.19 1.57 7.38
C VAL A 27 0.51 1.30 8.83
N THR A 28 0.29 2.31 9.68
CA THR A 28 0.36 2.17 11.14
C THR A 28 -1.05 2.13 11.70
N ILE A 29 -1.33 1.11 12.50
CA ILE A 29 -2.63 0.85 13.11
C ILE A 29 -2.42 0.73 14.61
N ASP A 30 -3.33 1.31 15.40
CA ASP A 30 -3.23 1.32 16.87
C ASP A 30 -4.38 0.58 17.56
N SER A 31 -5.39 0.13 16.81
CA SER A 31 -6.53 -0.63 17.35
C SER A 31 -7.06 -1.73 16.44
N LEU A 32 -7.86 -2.63 17.02
CA LEU A 32 -8.54 -3.69 16.28
C LEU A 32 -9.58 -3.12 15.29
N GLU A 33 -10.31 -2.08 15.70
CA GLU A 33 -11.35 -1.45 14.87
C GLU A 33 -10.74 -0.83 13.61
N GLU A 34 -9.58 -0.17 13.75
CA GLU A 34 -8.81 0.38 12.63
C GLU A 34 -8.28 -0.72 11.69
N LEU A 35 -7.84 -1.87 12.23
CA LEU A 35 -7.37 -2.99 11.42
C LEU A 35 -8.46 -3.55 10.50
N GLU A 36 -9.70 -3.62 11.01
CA GLU A 36 -10.83 -4.14 10.22
C GLU A 36 -11.22 -3.20 9.09
N SER A 37 -11.15 -1.88 9.32
CA SER A 37 -11.56 -0.85 8.35
C SER A 37 -10.52 -0.51 7.28
N THR A 38 -9.22 -0.66 7.59
CA THR A 38 -8.13 -0.12 6.74
C THR A 38 -7.76 -0.99 5.53
N PHE A 39 -8.08 -2.29 5.57
CA PHE A 39 -7.78 -3.21 4.46
C PHE A 39 -9.03 -3.98 4.06
N LYS A 40 -9.79 -3.43 3.11
CA LYS A 40 -10.84 -4.17 2.40
C LYS A 40 -10.24 -4.84 1.17
N ALA A 41 -10.77 -6.00 0.80
CA ALA A 41 -10.34 -6.71 -0.40
C ALA A 41 -10.56 -5.88 -1.67
N GLU A 42 -11.63 -5.07 -1.68
CA GLU A 42 -11.99 -4.17 -2.79
C GLU A 42 -10.89 -3.12 -3.04
N ASP A 43 -10.35 -2.50 -1.98
CA ASP A 43 -9.28 -1.49 -2.08
C ASP A 43 -8.02 -2.08 -2.73
N LEU A 44 -7.67 -3.31 -2.37
CA LEU A 44 -6.53 -4.04 -2.94
C LEU A 44 -6.77 -4.39 -4.41
N ASP A 45 -7.99 -4.80 -4.75
CA ASP A 45 -8.36 -5.12 -6.13
C ASP A 45 -8.29 -3.90 -7.05
N GLU A 46 -8.70 -2.72 -6.57
CA GLU A 46 -8.52 -1.47 -7.32
C GLU A 46 -7.04 -1.12 -7.48
N LEU A 47 -6.24 -1.28 -6.42
CA LEU A 47 -4.80 -1.06 -6.49
C LEU A 47 -4.15 -1.93 -7.58
N PHE A 48 -4.45 -3.23 -7.61
CA PHE A 48 -3.92 -4.12 -8.65
C PHE A 48 -4.39 -3.80 -10.08
N LYS A 49 -5.55 -3.16 -10.26
CA LYS A 49 -6.02 -2.73 -11.59
C LYS A 49 -5.25 -1.54 -12.13
N MET A 50 -4.66 -0.74 -11.25
CA MET A 50 -3.87 0.44 -11.60
C MET A 50 -2.38 0.14 -11.81
N MET A 51 -1.92 -1.04 -11.37
CA MET A 51 -0.52 -1.44 -11.47
C MET A 51 -0.21 -2.19 -12.76
N ASP A 52 0.96 -1.93 -13.33
CA ASP A 52 1.49 -2.77 -14.40
C ASP A 52 1.86 -4.17 -13.87
N SER A 53 1.70 -5.19 -14.72
CA SER A 53 1.89 -6.60 -14.33
C SER A 53 3.27 -6.95 -13.74
N ASN A 54 4.32 -6.17 -14.03
CA ASN A 54 5.67 -6.40 -13.52
C ASN A 54 6.09 -5.42 -12.42
N GLU A 55 5.20 -4.53 -11.98
CA GLU A 55 5.46 -3.63 -10.86
C GLU A 55 5.58 -4.42 -9.55
N GLU A 56 6.51 -3.96 -8.72
CA GLU A 56 6.69 -4.49 -7.37
C GLU A 56 5.79 -3.75 -6.39
N LEU A 57 5.14 -4.51 -5.51
CA LEU A 57 4.29 -4.01 -4.45
C LEU A 57 4.80 -4.49 -3.10
N SER A 58 5.05 -3.55 -2.20
CA SER A 58 5.39 -3.82 -0.81
C SER A 58 4.34 -3.22 0.11
N PHE A 59 3.80 -4.03 1.00
CA PHE A 59 2.89 -3.63 2.06
C PHE A 59 3.54 -3.86 3.41
N THR A 60 3.64 -2.82 4.21
CA THR A 60 4.11 -2.88 5.59
C THR A 60 2.97 -2.49 6.53
N LEU A 61 2.65 -3.39 7.44
CA LEU A 61 1.71 -3.16 8.52
C LEU A 61 2.48 -3.03 9.82
N ASN A 62 2.41 -1.85 10.41
CA ASN A 62 2.89 -1.57 11.76
C ASN A 62 1.70 -1.59 12.71
N CYS A 63 1.74 -2.47 13.70
CA CYS A 63 0.76 -2.56 14.77
C CYS A 63 1.42 -2.14 16.08
N SER A 64 0.74 -1.28 16.83
CA SER A 64 1.21 -0.85 18.14
C SER A 64 0.08 -0.90 19.15
N PHE A 65 0.39 -1.25 20.40
CA PHE A 65 -0.49 -0.95 21.51
C PHE A 65 0.33 -0.48 22.70
N SER A 66 -0.21 0.50 23.41
CA SER A 66 0.34 1.01 24.65
C SER A 66 -0.79 1.22 25.64
N GLU A 67 -0.90 0.35 26.65
CA GLU A 67 -1.86 0.56 27.73
C GLU A 67 -1.19 1.25 28.93
N VAL A 68 -1.86 2.27 29.43
CA VAL A 68 -1.38 3.11 30.55
C VAL A 68 -1.59 2.40 31.90
N LYS A 69 -2.49 1.41 31.97
CA LYS A 69 -2.86 0.72 33.22
C LYS A 69 -1.91 -0.41 33.64
N ASP A 70 -1.47 -1.27 32.71
CA ASP A 70 -0.65 -2.46 33.03
C ASP A 70 0.79 -2.38 32.54
N SER A 71 1.25 -1.21 32.07
CA SER A 71 2.61 -0.99 31.52
C SER A 71 2.99 -1.92 30.35
N LEU A 72 1.99 -2.55 29.73
CA LEU A 72 2.16 -3.45 28.60
C LEU A 72 2.24 -2.63 27.31
N LYS A 73 3.39 -2.73 26.64
CA LYS A 73 3.65 -2.15 25.32
C LYS A 73 4.02 -3.27 24.38
N GLY A 74 3.37 -3.28 23.22
CA GLY A 74 3.68 -4.21 22.15
C GLY A 74 3.82 -3.46 20.83
N SER A 75 4.78 -3.87 20.02
CA SER A 75 4.92 -3.45 18.63
C SER A 75 5.10 -4.67 17.75
N MET A 76 4.43 -4.69 16.61
CA MET A 76 4.59 -5.73 15.59
C MET A 76 4.65 -5.08 14.21
N THR A 77 5.70 -5.36 13.46
CA THR A 77 5.82 -4.96 12.05
C THR A 77 5.77 -6.21 11.18
N TYR A 78 4.94 -6.19 10.15
CA TYR A 78 4.84 -7.27 9.17
C TYR A 78 4.91 -6.69 7.77
N THR A 79 5.85 -7.17 6.96
CA THR A 79 6.01 -6.74 5.56
C THR A 79 5.71 -7.88 4.60
N VAL A 80 4.87 -7.61 3.60
CA VAL A 80 4.58 -8.47 2.46
C VAL A 80 5.08 -7.77 1.22
N ALA A 81 5.96 -8.40 0.44
CA ALA A 81 6.40 -7.89 -0.84
C ALA A 81 6.19 -8.94 -1.95
N GLY A 82 5.93 -8.48 -3.16
CA GLY A 82 5.85 -9.31 -4.36
C GLY A 82 5.39 -8.52 -5.56
N ARG A 83 5.26 -9.19 -6.70
CA ARG A 83 4.91 -8.53 -7.97
C ARG A 83 3.41 -8.57 -8.25
N ALA A 84 2.91 -7.60 -9.02
CA ALA A 84 1.49 -7.51 -9.39
C ALA A 84 0.99 -8.75 -10.16
N ASN A 85 1.83 -9.38 -11.00
CA ASN A 85 1.50 -10.64 -11.67
C ASN A 85 1.35 -11.84 -10.72
N GLU A 86 1.83 -11.75 -9.48
CA GLU A 86 1.63 -12.75 -8.43
C GLU A 86 0.43 -12.42 -7.52
N LYS A 87 -0.56 -11.66 -8.03
CA LYS A 87 -1.74 -11.16 -7.29
C LYS A 87 -2.33 -12.15 -6.28
N ALA A 88 -2.62 -13.38 -6.69
CA ALA A 88 -3.25 -14.38 -5.81
C ALA A 88 -2.37 -14.75 -4.60
N LYS A 89 -1.06 -14.84 -4.80
CA LYS A 89 -0.08 -15.10 -3.73
C LYS A 89 0.06 -13.87 -2.83
N LEU A 90 0.08 -12.68 -3.41
CA LEU A 90 0.19 -11.44 -2.65
C LEU A 90 -1.05 -11.21 -1.77
N LEU A 91 -2.26 -11.38 -2.32
CA LEU A 91 -3.51 -11.32 -1.57
C LEU A 91 -3.53 -12.30 -0.39
N LYS A 92 -3.15 -13.57 -0.63
CA LYS A 92 -3.06 -14.58 0.44
C LYS A 92 -2.06 -14.19 1.53
N ASN A 93 -0.98 -13.52 1.18
CA ASN A 93 0.01 -13.05 2.16
C ASN A 93 -0.52 -11.84 2.95
N ILE A 94 -1.25 -10.92 2.31
CA ILE A 94 -1.92 -9.79 2.96
C ILE A 94 -3.01 -10.28 3.93
N GLU A 95 -3.79 -11.30 3.55
CA GLU A 95 -4.76 -11.94 4.45
C GLU A 95 -4.09 -12.55 5.70
N LYS A 96 -2.96 -13.24 5.51
CA LYS A 96 -2.16 -13.77 6.63
C LYS A 96 -1.61 -12.67 7.52
N MET A 97 -1.16 -11.56 6.93
CA MET A 97 -0.72 -10.37 7.66
C MET A 97 -1.85 -9.82 8.53
N LYS A 98 -3.06 -9.64 7.96
CA LYS A 98 -4.26 -9.20 8.71
C LYS A 98 -4.63 -10.18 9.84
N ALA A 99 -4.62 -11.49 9.57
CA ALA A 99 -4.90 -12.50 10.58
C ALA A 99 -3.86 -12.52 11.71
N THR A 100 -2.60 -12.19 11.41
CA THR A 100 -1.51 -12.09 12.40
C THR A 100 -1.68 -10.84 13.26
N ALA A 101 -2.01 -9.69 12.66
CA ALA A 101 -2.34 -8.46 13.37
C ALA A 101 -3.57 -8.62 14.27
N LEU A 102 -4.61 -9.32 13.81
CA LEU A 102 -5.78 -9.65 14.62
C LEU A 102 -5.39 -10.47 15.85
N LYS A 103 -4.51 -11.46 15.70
CA LYS A 103 -4.00 -12.25 16.86
C LYS A 103 -3.19 -11.40 17.82
N PHE A 104 -2.38 -10.48 17.30
CA PHE A 104 -1.61 -9.53 18.11
C PHE A 104 -2.52 -8.65 18.97
N TYR A 105 -3.59 -8.08 18.40
CA TYR A 105 -4.57 -7.31 19.17
C TYR A 105 -5.48 -8.16 20.07
N ASN A 106 -5.73 -9.43 19.73
CA ASN A 106 -6.48 -10.32 20.62
C ASN A 106 -5.64 -10.86 21.78
N LEU A 107 -4.31 -10.93 21.65
CA LEU A 107 -3.40 -11.22 22.77
C LEU A 107 -3.49 -10.12 23.83
N LYS A 108 -3.57 -8.85 23.42
CA LYS A 108 -3.85 -7.71 24.30
C LYS A 108 -5.11 -7.96 25.15
N ASN A 109 -6.21 -8.42 24.54
CA ASN A 109 -7.48 -8.65 25.24
C ASN A 109 -7.49 -9.88 26.20
N ARG A 110 -6.40 -10.65 26.28
CA ARG A 110 -6.28 -11.83 27.15
C ARG A 110 -5.39 -11.63 28.38
N THR A 111 -4.59 -10.56 28.40
CA THR A 111 -3.81 -10.09 29.56
C THR A 111 -4.59 -9.06 30.33
#